data_AF-A0A2V7V8T6-F1
#
_entry.id   AF-A0A2V7V8T6-F1
#
_cell.length_a   1.000
_cell.length_b   1.000
_cell.length_c   1.000
_cell.angle_alpha   90.00
_cell.angle_beta   90.00
_cell.angle_gamma   90.00
#
_symmetry.space_group_name_H-M   'P 1'
#
loop_
_entity.id
_entity.type
_entity.pdbx_description
1 polymer ?
#
loop_
_entity_poly.entity_id
_entity_poly.type
_entity_poly.pdbx_seq_one_letter_code
_entity_poly.pdbx_strand_id
1 'polypeptide(L)'
;MKSILVCMTAFLLAAVVDDRYLGARAAADTLPATLTGPALLDDWGNRFTSLGASVPENPLRTQIRTTIAQLAMFDAVNAVLEAPYRPFASKPASEPGASPEAAAIRAAYIVALNEFPTKAAMIDSAYAASIAAVPAGPEAIADGIVVGEAAANGVLAARVGDHRNDPDLEGYTPDSGPGAWIPTPPAFANPQIPFLRFVTPFGYDDPARFRPHAPPALDSRTYTADYHEIKDLGRATDTSRTAEQSATALFWSPSATALWSANVRSLARTMDLLTAARFEAIGLAAVT
;
A
#
# COMPACT_ATOMS: atom_id res chain seq x y z
N MET A 1 13.77 -34.17 5.63
CA MET A 1 13.38 -32.78 5.88
C MET A 1 13.20 -32.09 4.53
N LYS A 2 11.95 -31.83 4.14
CA LYS A 2 11.60 -31.19 2.87
C LYS A 2 11.62 -29.68 3.07
N SER A 3 12.59 -29.00 2.46
CA SER A 3 12.62 -27.54 2.41
C SER A 3 11.62 -27.06 1.36
N ILE A 4 10.57 -26.39 1.81
CA ILE A 4 9.59 -25.70 0.96
C ILE A 4 10.27 -24.42 0.49
N LEU A 5 10.82 -24.43 -0.73
CA LEU A 5 11.25 -23.23 -1.41
C LEU A 5 10.03 -22.73 -2.21
N VAL A 6 9.31 -21.76 -1.66
CA VAL A 6 8.23 -21.08 -2.38
C VAL A 6 8.87 -20.16 -3.41
N CYS A 7 9.07 -20.67 -4.63
CA CYS A 7 9.35 -19.82 -5.79
C CYS A 7 8.05 -19.11 -6.18
N MET A 8 7.90 -17.86 -5.75
CA MET A 8 6.97 -16.91 -6.37
C MET A 8 7.44 -16.66 -7.80
N THR A 9 6.99 -17.52 -8.71
CA THR A 9 7.07 -17.26 -10.15
C THR A 9 5.83 -16.45 -10.49
N ALA A 10 6.01 -15.16 -10.77
CA ALA A 10 4.94 -14.28 -11.21
C ALA A 10 4.39 -14.78 -12.55
N PHE A 11 3.30 -15.54 -12.52
CA PHE A 11 2.44 -15.71 -13.67
C PHE A 11 1.69 -14.39 -13.88
N LEU A 12 2.23 -13.50 -14.71
CA LEU A 12 1.43 -12.49 -15.38
C LEU A 12 0.58 -13.21 -16.43
N LEU A 13 -0.55 -13.78 -16.00
CA LEU A 13 -1.67 -13.93 -16.90
C LEU A 13 -2.10 -12.51 -17.23
N ALA A 14 -2.05 -12.16 -18.50
CA ALA A 14 -2.62 -10.92 -18.97
C ALA A 14 -4.09 -10.89 -18.55
N ALA A 15 -4.39 -10.08 -17.55
CA ALA A 15 -5.73 -9.55 -17.41
C ALA A 15 -5.95 -8.73 -18.70
N VAL A 16 -6.54 -9.36 -19.70
CA VAL A 16 -7.63 -8.68 -20.39
C VAL A 16 -8.52 -8.25 -19.23
N VAL A 17 -8.51 -6.95 -18.94
CA VAL A 17 -9.51 -6.35 -18.09
C VAL A 17 -10.81 -6.55 -18.84
N ASP A 18 -11.41 -7.73 -18.67
CA ASP A 18 -12.81 -7.91 -18.94
C ASP A 18 -13.49 -7.08 -17.87
N ASP A 19 -14.06 -5.94 -18.28
CA ASP A 19 -14.82 -5.00 -17.45
C ASP A 19 -15.87 -5.70 -16.57
N ARG A 20 -16.17 -6.97 -16.86
CA ARG A 20 -17.08 -7.84 -16.11
C ARG A 20 -16.54 -8.31 -14.76
N TYR A 21 -15.22 -8.33 -14.54
CA TYR A 21 -14.61 -8.66 -13.23
C TYR A 21 -14.19 -7.42 -12.43
N LEU A 22 -14.13 -6.25 -13.07
CA LEU A 22 -14.16 -4.94 -12.42
C LEU A 22 -15.58 -4.41 -12.22
N GLY A 23 -16.55 -5.32 -12.11
CA GLY A 23 -17.86 -5.07 -11.52
C GLY A 23 -17.78 -4.74 -10.02
N ALA A 24 -16.75 -4.02 -9.58
CA ALA A 24 -16.97 -3.02 -8.54
C ALA A 24 -17.96 -2.04 -9.16
N ARG A 25 -19.25 -2.33 -8.98
CA ARG A 25 -20.28 -1.30 -8.95
C ARG A 25 -19.61 -0.15 -8.20
N ALA A 26 -19.39 0.98 -8.87
CA ALA A 26 -19.14 2.21 -8.15
C ALA A 26 -20.36 2.37 -7.26
N ALA A 27 -20.29 1.79 -6.05
CA ALA A 27 -21.01 2.33 -4.93
C ALA A 27 -20.55 3.78 -4.97
N ALA A 28 -21.47 4.68 -5.29
CA ALA A 28 -21.27 6.04 -4.89
C ALA A 28 -20.91 5.93 -3.42
N ASP A 29 -19.64 6.16 -3.07
CA ASP A 29 -19.15 6.10 -1.70
C ASP A 29 -19.87 7.22 -0.96
N THR A 30 -21.09 6.91 -0.52
CA THR A 30 -21.83 7.72 0.41
C THR A 30 -21.01 7.66 1.67
N LEU A 31 -20.27 8.74 1.93
CA LEU A 31 -19.65 9.01 3.21
C LEU A 31 -20.62 8.58 4.31
N PRO A 32 -20.19 7.75 5.27
CA PRO A 32 -21.06 7.40 6.38
C PRO A 32 -21.51 8.68 7.08
N ALA A 33 -22.75 8.71 7.56
CA ALA A 33 -23.33 9.89 8.20
C ALA A 33 -22.52 10.37 9.43
N THR A 34 -21.68 9.49 9.99
CA THR A 34 -20.66 9.81 10.99
C THR A 34 -19.37 9.05 10.63
N LEU A 35 -18.22 9.75 10.70
CA LEU A 35 -16.91 9.11 10.58
C LEU A 35 -16.37 8.85 11.98
N THR A 36 -16.45 7.60 12.42
CA THR A 36 -15.91 7.16 13.72
C THR A 36 -15.08 5.90 13.55
N GLY A 37 -14.06 5.75 14.41
CA GLY A 37 -13.26 4.54 14.47
C GLY A 37 -12.58 4.16 13.14
N PRO A 38 -12.42 2.87 12.83
CA PRO A 38 -11.66 2.40 11.66
C PRO A 38 -12.25 2.81 10.31
N ALA A 39 -13.54 3.17 10.24
CA ALA A 39 -14.17 3.55 8.98
C ALA A 39 -13.52 4.79 8.35
N LEU A 40 -12.99 5.72 9.15
CA LEU A 40 -12.28 6.90 8.64
C LEU A 40 -10.90 6.56 8.08
N LEU A 41 -10.21 5.58 8.67
CA LEU A 41 -8.88 5.13 8.23
C LEU A 41 -9.00 4.43 6.87
N ASP A 42 -10.05 3.60 6.73
CA ASP A 42 -10.44 2.96 5.47
C ASP A 42 -10.83 4.01 4.41
N ASP A 43 -11.65 5.02 4.74
CA ASP A 43 -12.07 6.08 3.80
C ASP A 43 -10.86 6.84 3.26
N TRP A 44 -9.99 7.36 4.13
CA TRP A 44 -8.79 8.07 3.69
C TRP A 44 -7.80 7.15 2.98
N GLY A 45 -7.65 5.90 3.42
CA GLY A 45 -6.85 4.89 2.71
C GLY A 45 -7.35 4.60 1.29
N ASN A 46 -8.66 4.58 1.08
CA ASN A 46 -9.28 4.41 -0.25
C ASN A 46 -9.17 5.68 -1.10
N ARG A 47 -9.25 6.87 -0.50
CA ARG A 47 -9.01 8.15 -1.20
C ARG A 47 -7.62 8.21 -1.81
N PHE A 48 -6.58 7.70 -1.13
CA PHE A 48 -5.23 7.62 -1.70
C PHE A 48 -5.17 6.71 -2.94
N THR A 49 -5.89 5.60 -2.95
CA THR A 49 -6.05 4.75 -4.15
C THR A 49 -6.66 5.54 -5.31
N SER A 50 -7.75 6.27 -5.05
CA SER A 50 -8.43 7.10 -6.07
C SER A 50 -7.56 8.26 -6.55
N LEU A 51 -6.81 8.90 -5.65
CA LEU A 51 -5.85 9.95 -5.97
C LEU A 51 -4.74 9.42 -6.89
N GLY A 52 -4.14 8.28 -6.54
CA GLY A 52 -3.11 7.62 -7.33
C GLY A 52 -3.60 7.18 -8.71
N ALA A 53 -4.83 6.64 -8.81
CA ALA A 53 -5.44 6.28 -10.08
C ALA A 53 -5.71 7.51 -10.99
N SER A 54 -5.80 8.70 -10.40
CA SER A 54 -6.07 9.95 -11.13
C SER A 54 -4.80 10.66 -11.65
N VAL A 55 -3.62 10.07 -11.44
CA VAL A 55 -2.32 10.56 -11.90
C VAL A 55 -1.57 9.44 -12.64
N PRO A 56 -0.62 9.74 -13.55
CA PRO A 56 0.13 8.73 -14.28
C PRO A 56 1.22 8.11 -13.38
N GLU A 57 0.81 7.31 -12.41
CA GLU A 57 1.66 6.71 -11.39
C GLU A 57 1.50 5.19 -11.29
N ASN A 58 2.57 4.50 -10.86
CA ASN A 58 2.51 3.06 -10.58
C ASN A 58 1.71 2.80 -9.28
N PRO A 59 0.79 1.81 -9.24
CA PRO A 59 0.02 1.47 -8.05
C PRO A 59 0.85 1.21 -6.78
N LEU A 60 2.07 0.70 -6.89
CA LEU A 60 2.96 0.50 -5.75
C LEU A 60 3.59 1.81 -5.24
N ARG A 61 3.75 2.83 -6.08
CA ARG A 61 4.10 4.17 -5.60
C ARG A 61 2.92 4.79 -4.84
N THR A 62 1.68 4.58 -5.32
CA THR A 62 0.47 4.94 -4.57
C THR A 62 0.37 4.22 -3.23
N GLN A 63 0.78 2.95 -3.16
CA GLN A 63 0.83 2.19 -1.92
C GLN A 63 1.82 2.82 -0.92
N ILE A 64 3.01 3.26 -1.38
CA ILE A 64 3.97 4.00 -0.53
C ILE A 64 3.32 5.26 0.06
N ARG A 65 2.63 6.05 -0.77
CA ARG A 65 1.95 7.28 -0.31
C ARG A 65 0.83 6.98 0.70
N THR A 66 0.07 5.92 0.46
CA THR A 66 -0.95 5.41 1.40
C THR A 66 -0.33 5.03 2.74
N THR A 67 0.82 4.34 2.74
CA THR A 67 1.54 3.96 3.95
C THR A 67 2.01 5.18 4.74
N ILE A 68 2.53 6.22 4.07
CA ILE A 68 2.89 7.50 4.71
C ILE A 68 1.68 8.12 5.41
N ALA A 69 0.52 8.12 4.76
CA ALA A 69 -0.72 8.65 5.34
C ALA A 69 -1.19 7.84 6.56
N GLN A 70 -1.16 6.52 6.50
CA GLN A 70 -1.53 5.65 7.62
C GLN A 70 -0.58 5.81 8.82
N LEU A 71 0.72 5.99 8.58
CA LEU A 71 1.69 6.30 9.64
C LEU A 71 1.40 7.66 10.29
N ALA A 72 1.08 8.68 9.49
CA ALA A 72 0.70 10.00 10.00
C ALA A 72 -0.61 9.98 10.81
N MET A 73 -1.61 9.23 10.35
CA MET A 73 -2.86 9.02 11.08
C MET A 73 -2.61 8.29 12.41
N PHE A 74 -1.77 7.25 12.41
CA PHE A 74 -1.37 6.57 13.64
C PHE A 74 -0.66 7.50 14.61
N ASP A 75 0.33 8.26 14.16
CA ASP A 75 1.08 9.20 15.01
C ASP A 75 0.14 10.25 15.64
N ALA A 76 -0.83 10.76 14.87
CA ALA A 76 -1.84 11.71 15.34
C ALA A 76 -2.76 11.10 16.41
N VAL A 77 -3.35 9.93 16.14
CA VAL A 77 -4.25 9.24 17.08
C VAL A 77 -3.50 8.83 18.35
N ASN A 78 -2.28 8.32 18.20
CA ASN A 78 -1.41 7.94 19.31
C ASN A 78 -1.03 9.14 20.20
N ALA A 79 -0.89 10.33 19.61
CA ALA A 79 -0.66 11.57 20.34
C ALA A 79 -1.92 12.04 21.10
N VAL A 80 -3.05 12.16 20.42
CA VAL A 80 -4.32 12.64 21.03
C VAL A 80 -4.78 11.76 22.18
N LEU A 81 -4.65 10.44 22.03
CA LEU A 81 -5.07 9.49 23.08
C LEU A 81 -4.00 9.27 24.15
N GLU A 82 -2.89 10.01 24.10
CA GLU A 82 -1.73 9.86 24.99
C GLU A 82 -1.26 8.39 25.11
N ALA A 83 -1.42 7.62 24.04
CA ALA A 83 -1.26 6.18 24.06
C ALA A 83 0.21 5.76 24.24
N PRO A 84 0.51 4.58 24.81
CA PRO A 84 1.88 4.21 25.17
C PRO A 84 2.75 3.80 23.98
N TYR A 85 2.27 3.90 22.74
CA TYR A 85 3.01 3.40 21.59
C TYR A 85 4.07 4.38 21.14
N ARG A 86 5.18 3.83 20.63
CA ARG A 86 6.21 4.63 19.95
C ARG A 86 5.61 5.14 18.63
N PRO A 87 5.68 6.46 18.35
CA PRO A 87 5.30 6.97 17.04
C PRO A 87 6.25 6.44 15.96
N PHE A 88 5.83 6.53 14.71
CA PHE A 88 6.71 6.38 13.57
C PHE A 88 7.74 7.52 13.55
N ALA A 89 7.28 8.77 13.60
CA ALA A 89 8.15 9.95 13.53
C ALA A 89 7.83 11.02 14.58
N SER A 90 6.55 11.28 14.86
CA SER A 90 6.14 12.41 15.70
C SER A 90 5.04 12.03 16.68
N LYS A 91 5.14 12.53 17.90
CA LYS A 91 4.07 12.45 18.90
C LYS A 91 3.87 13.83 19.52
N PRO A 92 3.13 14.72 18.83
CA PRO A 92 2.92 16.09 19.30
C PRO A 92 2.21 16.12 20.67
N ALA A 93 2.37 17.21 21.40
CA ALA A 93 1.55 17.45 22.59
C ALA A 93 0.07 17.62 22.17
N SER A 94 -0.85 17.13 23.00
CA SER A 94 -2.29 17.23 22.78
C SER A 94 -2.96 17.86 23.99
N GLU A 95 -3.92 18.75 23.73
CA GLU A 95 -4.81 19.24 24.78
C GLU A 95 -5.80 18.13 25.19
N PRO A 96 -6.20 18.07 26.48
CA PRO A 96 -7.20 17.12 26.94
C PRO A 96 -8.54 17.32 26.22
N GLY A 97 -9.06 16.24 25.62
CA GLY A 97 -10.36 16.28 24.92
C GLY A 97 -10.29 16.60 23.42
N ALA A 98 -9.09 16.77 22.85
CA ALA A 98 -8.91 16.82 21.40
C ALA A 98 -9.52 15.58 20.72
N SER A 99 -10.11 15.77 19.53
CA SER A 99 -10.74 14.68 18.77
C SER A 99 -9.69 13.85 18.02
N PRO A 100 -9.56 12.54 18.31
CA PRO A 100 -8.62 11.67 17.60
C PRO A 100 -9.04 11.46 16.13
N GLU A 101 -10.34 11.47 15.83
CA GLU A 101 -10.84 11.42 14.46
C GLU A 101 -10.44 12.67 13.67
N ALA A 102 -10.62 13.87 14.24
CA ALA A 102 -10.21 15.12 13.59
C ALA A 102 -8.69 15.17 13.35
N ALA A 103 -7.90 14.64 14.30
CA ALA A 103 -6.45 14.54 14.17
C ALA A 103 -6.04 13.58 13.05
N ALA A 104 -6.64 12.39 12.96
CA ALA A 104 -6.39 11.45 11.87
C ALA A 104 -6.76 12.06 10.50
N ILE A 105 -7.95 12.65 10.39
CA ILE A 105 -8.43 13.28 9.15
C ILE A 105 -7.47 14.41 8.72
N ARG A 106 -7.05 15.27 9.65
CA ARG A 106 -6.10 16.34 9.34
C ARG A 106 -4.73 15.80 8.92
N ALA A 107 -4.26 14.73 9.57
CA ALA A 107 -3.00 14.11 9.21
C ALA A 107 -3.03 13.55 7.78
N ALA A 108 -4.08 12.81 7.43
CA ALA A 108 -4.27 12.28 6.08
C ALA A 108 -4.41 13.39 5.02
N TYR A 109 -5.12 14.47 5.34
CA TYR A 109 -5.29 15.64 4.48
C TYR A 109 -3.94 16.30 4.15
N ILE A 110 -3.10 16.56 5.15
CA ILE A 110 -1.80 17.19 4.94
C ILE A 110 -0.88 16.30 4.09
N VAL A 111 -0.85 14.99 4.36
CA VAL A 111 -0.10 14.04 3.52
C VAL A 111 -0.67 14.03 2.09
N ALA A 112 -1.99 14.01 1.92
CA ALA A 112 -2.60 13.99 0.59
C ALA A 112 -2.25 15.24 -0.23
N LEU A 113 -2.28 16.43 0.37
CA LEU A 113 -1.87 17.66 -0.29
C LEU A 113 -0.40 17.66 -0.70
N ASN A 114 0.48 17.12 0.16
CA ASN A 114 1.90 17.00 -0.13
C ASN A 114 2.16 16.01 -1.28
N GLU A 115 1.51 14.85 -1.23
CA GLU A 115 1.75 13.77 -2.19
C GLU A 115 1.05 14.00 -3.55
N PHE A 116 -0.09 14.72 -3.57
CA PHE A 116 -0.90 14.96 -4.77
C PHE A 116 -1.28 16.44 -4.94
N PRO A 117 -0.30 17.35 -5.11
CA PRO A 117 -0.55 18.80 -5.12
C PRO A 117 -1.49 19.26 -6.25
N THR A 118 -1.53 18.54 -7.37
CA THR A 118 -2.44 18.85 -8.51
C THR A 118 -3.91 18.50 -8.24
N LYS A 119 -4.21 17.89 -7.08
CA LYS A 119 -5.55 17.43 -6.68
C LYS A 119 -6.12 18.21 -5.50
N ALA A 120 -5.51 19.36 -5.15
CA ALA A 120 -5.87 20.17 -3.98
C ALA A 120 -7.39 20.38 -3.81
N ALA A 121 -8.09 20.85 -4.85
CA ALA A 121 -9.54 21.10 -4.76
C ALA A 121 -10.36 19.84 -4.41
N MET A 122 -9.96 18.67 -4.90
CA MET A 122 -10.63 17.40 -4.56
C MET A 122 -10.34 16.98 -3.12
N ILE A 123 -9.10 17.20 -2.67
CA ILE A 123 -8.64 16.91 -1.32
C ILE A 123 -9.29 17.85 -0.29
N ASP A 124 -9.41 19.14 -0.61
CA ASP A 124 -10.08 20.15 0.22
C ASP A 124 -11.56 19.84 0.41
N SER A 125 -12.24 19.45 -0.68
CA SER A 125 -13.64 19.02 -0.63
C SER A 125 -13.83 17.78 0.25
N ALA A 126 -12.95 16.79 0.09
CA ALA A 126 -12.95 15.58 0.92
C ALA A 126 -12.73 15.91 2.40
N TYR A 127 -11.76 16.75 2.71
CA TYR A 127 -11.44 17.17 4.07
C TYR A 127 -12.61 17.91 4.74
N ALA A 128 -13.21 18.88 4.04
CA ALA A 128 -14.37 19.61 4.55
C ALA A 128 -15.54 18.66 4.87
N ALA A 129 -15.81 17.69 4.00
CA ALA A 129 -16.84 16.68 4.22
C ALA A 129 -16.50 15.74 5.39
N SER A 130 -15.24 15.31 5.51
CA SER A 130 -14.81 14.43 6.59
C SER A 130 -14.89 15.11 7.96
N ILE A 131 -14.41 16.36 8.08
CA ILE A 131 -14.46 17.13 9.34
C ILE A 131 -15.91 17.41 9.77
N ALA A 132 -16.80 17.73 8.82
CA ALA A 132 -18.21 17.95 9.13
C ALA A 132 -18.93 16.71 9.68
N ALA A 133 -18.41 15.51 9.40
CA ALA A 133 -18.97 14.23 9.86
C ALA A 133 -18.37 13.74 11.19
N VAL A 134 -17.44 14.48 11.80
CA VAL A 134 -16.84 14.13 13.10
C VAL A 134 -17.83 14.46 14.23
N PRO A 135 -18.22 13.49 15.08
CA PRO A 135 -19.19 13.73 16.16
C PRO A 135 -18.52 14.30 17.43
N ALA A 136 -17.84 15.44 17.30
CA ALA A 136 -17.17 16.12 18.40
C ALA A 136 -17.50 17.62 18.43
N GLY A 137 -17.27 18.26 19.58
CA GLY A 137 -17.45 19.71 19.72
C GLY A 137 -16.43 20.49 18.87
N PRO A 138 -16.73 21.74 18.44
CA PRO A 138 -15.84 22.53 17.59
C PRO A 138 -14.43 22.74 18.19
N GLU A 139 -14.32 22.88 19.51
CA GLU A 139 -13.05 23.03 20.22
C GLU A 139 -12.21 21.73 20.14
N ALA A 140 -12.80 20.59 20.50
CA ALA A 140 -12.16 19.28 20.35
C ALA A 140 -11.68 19.00 18.91
N ILE A 141 -12.48 19.41 17.92
CA ILE A 141 -12.09 19.31 16.50
C ILE A 141 -10.89 20.21 16.19
N ALA A 142 -10.92 21.47 16.63
CA ALA A 142 -9.83 22.42 16.41
C ALA A 142 -8.52 21.93 17.04
N ASP A 143 -8.57 21.41 18.27
CA ASP A 143 -7.40 20.86 18.96
C ASP A 143 -6.87 19.61 18.25
N GLY A 144 -7.77 18.72 17.80
CA GLY A 144 -7.39 17.55 17.00
C GLY A 144 -6.69 17.95 15.70
N ILE A 145 -7.16 18.99 15.02
CA ILE A 145 -6.54 19.52 13.79
C ILE A 145 -5.08 19.96 14.06
N VAL A 146 -4.81 20.66 15.17
CA VAL A 146 -3.44 21.08 15.50
C VAL A 146 -2.51 19.87 15.65
N VAL A 147 -2.96 18.83 16.36
CA VAL A 147 -2.17 17.59 16.56
C VAL A 147 -1.96 16.85 15.24
N GLY A 148 -3.01 16.69 14.45
CA GLY A 148 -2.95 15.98 13.16
C GLY A 148 -1.99 16.62 12.16
N GLU A 149 -1.97 17.96 12.10
CA GLU A 149 -1.03 18.70 11.24
C GLU A 149 0.42 18.51 11.69
N ALA A 150 0.69 18.61 13.00
CA ALA A 150 2.03 18.40 13.54
C ALA A 150 2.52 16.96 13.34
N ALA A 151 1.63 15.97 13.47
CA ALA A 151 1.95 14.56 13.22
C ALA A 151 2.31 14.33 11.73
N ALA A 152 1.47 14.79 10.80
CA ALA A 152 1.73 14.65 9.37
C ALA A 152 3.01 15.33 8.92
N ASN A 153 3.28 16.56 9.39
CA ASN A 153 4.52 17.26 9.07
C ASN A 153 5.75 16.51 9.60
N GLY A 154 5.67 15.90 10.78
CA GLY A 154 6.74 15.06 11.32
C GLY A 154 6.99 13.80 10.49
N VAL A 155 5.94 13.11 10.06
CA VAL A 155 6.05 11.93 9.18
C VAL A 155 6.61 12.33 7.81
N LEU A 156 6.09 13.40 7.19
CA LEU A 156 6.59 13.90 5.90
C LEU A 156 8.07 14.30 5.99
N ALA A 157 8.49 14.97 7.06
CA ALA A 157 9.89 15.32 7.31
C ALA A 157 10.79 14.08 7.41
N ALA A 158 10.33 13.04 8.12
CA ALA A 158 11.04 11.75 8.21
C ALA A 158 11.11 11.01 6.86
N ARG A 159 10.29 11.39 5.87
CA ARG A 159 10.23 10.81 4.53
C ARG A 159 10.76 11.74 3.43
N VAL A 160 11.41 12.85 3.78
CA VAL A 160 12.16 13.66 2.82
C VAL A 160 13.36 12.86 2.31
N GLY A 161 13.56 12.85 0.99
CA GLY A 161 14.70 12.15 0.38
C GLY A 161 14.62 10.63 0.48
N ASP A 162 13.43 10.05 0.65
CA ASP A 162 13.26 8.60 0.74
C ASP A 162 13.33 7.87 -0.62
N HIS A 163 13.71 8.59 -1.67
CA HIS A 163 13.88 8.12 -3.05
C HIS A 163 12.59 7.61 -3.72
N ARG A 164 11.41 7.78 -3.11
CA ARG A 164 10.12 7.36 -3.72
C ARG A 164 9.71 8.20 -4.92
N ASN A 165 10.36 9.30 -5.23
CA ASN A 165 10.02 10.18 -6.35
C ASN A 165 11.21 10.49 -7.26
N ASP A 166 12.36 9.86 -7.02
CA ASP A 166 13.57 10.16 -7.77
C ASP A 166 13.38 9.75 -9.24
N PRO A 167 13.45 10.71 -10.18
CA PRO A 167 13.20 10.45 -11.60
C PRO A 167 14.34 9.64 -12.25
N ASP A 168 15.53 9.68 -11.66
CA ASP A 168 16.79 9.16 -12.21
C ASP A 168 17.19 7.80 -11.60
N LEU A 169 16.30 7.15 -10.85
CA LEU A 169 16.48 5.75 -10.51
C LEU A 169 16.19 4.92 -11.75
N GLU A 170 17.21 4.89 -12.62
CA GLU A 170 17.21 4.27 -13.93
C GLU A 170 16.49 2.93 -13.87
N GLY A 171 15.44 2.84 -14.69
CA GLY A 171 14.67 1.62 -14.79
C GLY A 171 15.56 0.43 -15.15
N TYR A 172 15.05 -0.77 -14.88
CA TYR A 172 15.66 -1.95 -15.48
C TYR A 172 15.60 -1.79 -17.00
N THR A 173 16.74 -1.74 -17.67
CA THR A 173 16.79 -1.85 -19.13
C THR A 173 16.95 -3.33 -19.45
N PRO A 174 15.97 -3.98 -20.11
CA PRO A 174 16.08 -5.37 -20.50
C PRO A 174 17.36 -5.62 -21.30
N ASP A 175 18.17 -6.56 -20.84
CA ASP A 175 19.29 -7.07 -21.62
C ASP A 175 18.76 -8.11 -22.64
N SER A 176 19.62 -8.53 -23.57
CA SER A 176 19.34 -9.57 -24.53
C SER A 176 19.88 -10.93 -24.08
N GLY A 177 19.15 -12.00 -24.39
CA GLY A 177 19.62 -13.38 -24.22
C GLY A 177 19.11 -14.10 -22.97
N PRO A 178 19.56 -15.36 -22.76
CA PRO A 178 19.07 -16.22 -21.69
C PRO A 178 19.32 -15.64 -20.29
N GLY A 179 18.29 -15.65 -19.44
CA GLY A 179 18.37 -15.17 -18.05
C GLY A 179 18.06 -13.69 -17.86
N ALA A 180 18.03 -12.88 -18.92
CA ALA A 180 17.52 -11.51 -18.87
C ALA A 180 15.99 -11.52 -18.79
N TRP A 181 15.42 -10.66 -17.94
CA TRP A 181 13.98 -10.39 -18.01
C TRP A 181 13.72 -9.59 -19.28
N ILE A 182 12.70 -9.98 -20.04
CA ILE A 182 12.23 -9.24 -21.22
C ILE A 182 10.72 -9.00 -21.09
N PRO A 183 10.19 -7.92 -21.68
CA PRO A 183 8.75 -7.71 -21.73
C PRO A 183 8.04 -8.90 -22.39
N THR A 184 6.93 -9.34 -21.81
CA THR A 184 6.15 -10.49 -22.30
C THR A 184 4.85 -10.07 -22.99
N PRO A 185 4.32 -10.87 -23.94
CA PRO A 185 3.00 -10.65 -24.50
C PRO A 185 1.90 -10.63 -23.42
N PRO A 186 0.75 -10.00 -23.69
CA PRO A 186 0.41 -9.27 -24.91
C PRO A 186 0.87 -7.80 -24.89
N ALA A 187 1.08 -7.24 -23.71
CA ALA A 187 1.31 -5.80 -23.55
C ALA A 187 2.76 -5.38 -23.82
N PHE A 188 3.73 -6.30 -23.66
CA PHE A 188 5.17 -5.98 -23.69
C PHE A 188 5.49 -4.74 -22.83
N ALA A 189 4.87 -4.67 -21.65
CA ALA A 189 4.96 -3.52 -20.77
C ALA A 189 6.38 -3.35 -20.22
N ASN A 190 6.77 -2.09 -19.99
CA ASN A 190 8.02 -1.76 -19.33
C ASN A 190 8.06 -2.34 -17.90
N PRO A 191 9.27 -2.55 -17.33
CA PRO A 191 9.43 -2.91 -15.93
C PRO A 191 8.65 -1.98 -15.01
N GLN A 192 7.82 -2.56 -14.16
CA GLN A 192 6.83 -1.80 -13.40
C GLN A 192 7.45 -1.00 -12.24
N ILE A 193 8.41 -1.58 -11.52
CA ILE A 193 8.89 -1.07 -10.22
C ILE A 193 10.41 -1.12 -10.00
N PRO A 194 11.26 -0.82 -10.99
CA PRO A 194 12.71 -0.83 -10.79
C PRO A 194 13.19 0.17 -9.72
N PHE A 195 12.42 1.23 -9.47
CA PHE A 195 12.73 2.23 -8.44
C PHE A 195 12.62 1.69 -7.01
N LEU A 196 11.84 0.63 -6.77
CA LEU A 196 11.44 0.22 -5.41
C LEU A 196 12.65 -0.18 -4.54
N ARG A 197 13.71 -0.73 -5.14
CA ARG A 197 14.95 -1.10 -4.45
C ARG A 197 15.69 0.06 -3.79
N PHE A 198 15.38 1.30 -4.18
CA PHE A 198 16.05 2.49 -3.68
C PHE A 198 15.20 3.23 -2.64
N VAL A 199 13.90 2.91 -2.56
CA VAL A 199 13.00 3.51 -1.58
C VAL A 199 13.51 3.17 -0.19
N THR A 200 13.65 4.17 0.66
CA THR A 200 14.05 3.96 2.05
C THR A 200 12.97 3.14 2.76
N PRO A 201 13.28 1.99 3.38
CA PRO A 201 12.25 1.18 4.02
C PRO A 201 11.59 1.89 5.21
N PHE A 202 10.42 1.39 5.62
CA PHE A 202 9.66 1.97 6.75
C PHE A 202 10.05 1.39 8.11
N GLY A 203 10.57 0.15 8.16
CA GLY A 203 10.76 -0.59 9.41
C GLY A 203 12.12 -1.26 9.59
N TYR A 204 13.07 -1.03 8.68
CA TYR A 204 14.42 -1.60 8.75
C TYR A 204 15.43 -0.78 7.96
N ASP A 205 16.70 -0.85 8.34
CA ASP A 205 17.73 0.06 7.81
C ASP A 205 18.48 -0.49 6.59
N ASP A 206 18.51 -1.81 6.43
CA ASP A 206 19.27 -2.46 5.36
C ASP A 206 18.40 -3.45 4.56
N PRO A 207 17.97 -3.09 3.33
CA PRO A 207 17.30 -4.00 2.40
C PRO A 207 18.12 -5.23 2.02
N ALA A 208 19.45 -5.16 2.04
CA ALA A 208 20.29 -6.28 1.65
C ALA A 208 20.20 -7.45 2.64
N ARG A 209 19.81 -7.19 3.91
CA ARG A 209 19.68 -8.23 4.95
C ARG A 209 18.67 -9.33 4.62
N PHE A 210 17.70 -9.03 3.75
CA PHE A 210 16.66 -9.98 3.31
C PHE A 210 16.89 -10.50 1.89
N ARG A 211 18.02 -10.18 1.27
CA ARG A 211 18.31 -10.61 -0.10
C ARG A 211 18.57 -12.12 -0.13
N PRO A 212 17.81 -12.90 -0.92
CA PRO A 212 18.07 -14.33 -1.07
C PRO A 212 19.39 -14.58 -1.80
N HIS A 213 19.87 -15.83 -1.76
CA HIS A 213 20.97 -16.28 -2.60
C HIS A 213 20.65 -16.12 -4.09
N ALA A 214 21.70 -16.09 -4.92
CA ALA A 214 21.53 -16.03 -6.37
C ALA A 214 20.66 -17.20 -6.88
N PRO A 215 19.86 -16.99 -7.94
CA PRO A 215 19.09 -18.06 -8.54
C PRO A 215 20.00 -19.18 -9.08
N PRO A 216 19.48 -20.40 -9.28
CA PRO A 216 20.24 -21.48 -9.90
C PRO A 216 20.83 -21.08 -11.26
N ALA A 217 22.05 -21.52 -11.54
CA ALA A 217 22.68 -21.29 -12.85
C ALA A 217 21.85 -21.93 -13.97
N LEU A 218 21.79 -21.28 -15.14
CA LEU A 218 20.94 -21.71 -16.26
C LEU A 218 21.29 -23.10 -16.81
N ASP A 219 22.54 -23.52 -16.67
CA ASP A 219 23.05 -24.84 -17.07
C ASP A 219 22.94 -25.89 -15.95
N SER A 220 22.38 -25.52 -14.80
CA SER A 220 22.23 -26.42 -13.66
C SER A 220 21.08 -27.41 -13.85
N ARG A 221 21.23 -28.57 -13.22
CA ARG A 221 20.13 -29.56 -13.12
C ARG A 221 18.91 -28.99 -12.39
N THR A 222 19.12 -28.12 -11.39
CA THR A 222 18.03 -27.47 -10.65
C THR A 222 17.21 -26.57 -11.56
N TYR A 223 17.86 -25.65 -12.30
CA TYR A 223 17.17 -24.79 -13.26
C TYR A 223 16.40 -25.60 -14.31
N THR A 224 17.01 -26.67 -14.82
CA THR A 224 16.38 -27.55 -15.81
C THR A 224 15.12 -28.22 -15.26
N ALA A 225 15.15 -28.72 -14.02
CA ALA A 225 13.99 -29.32 -13.37
C ALA A 225 12.87 -28.29 -13.16
N ASP A 226 13.19 -27.12 -12.61
CA ASP A 226 12.23 -26.04 -12.34
C ASP A 226 11.60 -25.53 -13.65
N TYR A 227 12.40 -25.39 -14.72
CA TYR A 227 11.90 -25.02 -16.04
C TYR A 227 10.90 -26.04 -16.59
N HIS A 228 11.18 -27.34 -16.47
CA HIS A 228 10.28 -28.39 -16.93
C HIS A 228 8.98 -28.43 -16.13
N GLU A 229 9.05 -28.25 -14.81
CA GLU A 229 7.87 -28.14 -13.95
C GLU A 229 6.99 -26.96 -14.36
N ILE A 230 7.58 -25.76 -14.48
CA ILE A 230 6.84 -24.54 -14.88
C ILE A 230 6.29 -24.68 -16.30
N LYS A 231 7.01 -25.31 -17.23
CA LYS A 231 6.52 -25.55 -18.60
C LYS A 231 5.33 -26.51 -18.64
N ASP A 232 5.32 -27.51 -17.78
CA ASP A 232 4.22 -28.49 -17.72
C ASP A 232 3.01 -27.93 -16.97
N LEU A 233 3.23 -27.36 -15.79
CA LEU A 233 2.16 -26.80 -14.97
C LEU A 233 1.73 -25.40 -15.45
N GLY A 234 2.52 -24.68 -16.23
CA GLY A 234 2.24 -23.29 -16.60
C GLY A 234 1.45 -23.11 -17.89
N ARG A 235 1.47 -24.10 -18.78
CA ARG A 235 0.91 -23.97 -20.13
C ARG A 235 -0.61 -23.77 -20.11
N ALA A 236 -1.11 -23.10 -21.15
CA ALA A 236 -2.53 -22.79 -21.30
C ALA A 236 -3.39 -24.03 -21.64
N THR A 237 -2.85 -24.97 -22.43
CA THR A 237 -3.51 -26.21 -22.86
C THR A 237 -2.60 -27.41 -22.61
N ASP A 238 -3.16 -28.62 -22.51
CA ASP A 238 -2.40 -29.87 -22.38
C ASP A 238 -1.45 -29.94 -21.16
N THR A 239 -1.85 -29.27 -20.08
CA THR A 239 -1.12 -29.21 -18.80
C THR A 239 -1.44 -30.41 -17.91
N SER A 240 -0.48 -30.82 -17.08
CA SER A 240 -0.72 -31.76 -15.98
C SER A 240 -1.33 -31.11 -14.72
N ARG A 241 -1.56 -29.78 -14.71
CA ARG A 241 -2.20 -29.10 -13.57
C ARG A 241 -3.55 -29.72 -13.24
N THR A 242 -3.77 -29.97 -11.96
CA THR A 242 -5.07 -30.34 -11.43
C THR A 242 -6.04 -29.15 -11.41
N ALA A 243 -7.33 -29.43 -11.26
CA ALA A 243 -8.35 -28.40 -11.06
C ALA A 243 -8.07 -27.55 -9.80
N GLU A 244 -7.65 -28.18 -8.70
CA GLU A 244 -7.27 -27.51 -7.45
C GLU A 244 -6.09 -26.55 -7.64
N GLN A 245 -5.04 -26.97 -8.36
CA GLN A 245 -3.89 -26.11 -8.68
C GLN A 245 -4.31 -24.91 -9.54
N SER A 246 -5.22 -25.11 -10.48
CA SER A 246 -5.76 -24.03 -11.32
C SER A 246 -6.59 -23.05 -10.51
N ALA A 247 -7.47 -23.54 -9.63
CA ALA A 247 -8.26 -22.71 -8.72
C ALA A 247 -7.37 -21.92 -7.75
N THR A 248 -6.32 -22.55 -7.21
CA THR A 248 -5.35 -21.90 -6.34
C THR A 248 -4.60 -20.79 -7.06
N ALA A 249 -4.14 -21.03 -8.29
CA ALA A 249 -3.46 -20.01 -9.08
C ALA A 249 -4.36 -18.80 -9.38
N LEU A 250 -5.65 -19.04 -9.69
CA LEU A 250 -6.62 -17.96 -9.92
C LEU A 250 -6.95 -17.19 -8.64
N PHE A 251 -7.05 -17.87 -7.50
CA PHE A 251 -7.27 -17.23 -6.20
C PHE A 251 -6.16 -16.24 -5.84
N TRP A 252 -4.90 -16.59 -6.11
CA TRP A 252 -3.72 -15.75 -5.87
C TRP A 252 -3.32 -14.85 -7.06
N SER A 253 -4.16 -14.76 -8.09
CA SER A 253 -3.89 -13.91 -9.26
C SER A 253 -3.81 -12.42 -8.92
N PRO A 254 -4.64 -11.86 -8.01
CA PRO A 254 -4.40 -10.52 -7.49
C PRO A 254 -3.05 -10.48 -6.77
N SER A 255 -2.30 -9.38 -6.92
CA SER A 255 -0.99 -9.26 -6.26
C SER A 255 -1.11 -9.52 -4.75
N ALA A 256 -0.14 -10.23 -4.17
CA ALA A 256 -0.11 -10.53 -2.74
C ALA A 256 -0.22 -9.25 -1.88
N THR A 257 0.36 -8.14 -2.32
CA THR A 257 0.25 -6.81 -1.69
C THR A 257 -1.20 -6.31 -1.63
N ALA A 258 -1.97 -6.49 -2.71
CA ALA A 258 -3.38 -6.07 -2.73
C ALA A 258 -4.23 -6.92 -1.79
N LEU A 259 -4.04 -8.25 -1.80
CA LEU A 259 -4.75 -9.16 -0.89
C LEU A 259 -4.40 -8.88 0.58
N TRP A 260 -3.12 -8.64 0.86
CA TRP A 260 -2.66 -8.28 2.19
C TRP A 260 -3.30 -6.99 2.70
N SER A 261 -3.25 -5.93 1.90
CA SER A 261 -3.82 -4.62 2.27
C SER A 261 -5.33 -4.71 2.51
N ALA A 262 -6.04 -5.47 1.67
CA ALA A 262 -7.48 -5.72 1.85
C ALA A 262 -7.77 -6.49 3.16
N ASN A 263 -6.96 -7.49 3.50
CA ASN A 263 -7.11 -8.26 4.74
C ASN A 263 -6.81 -7.41 5.98
N VAL A 264 -5.76 -6.58 5.93
CA VAL A 264 -5.42 -5.65 7.03
C VAL A 264 -6.60 -4.72 7.32
N ARG A 265 -7.15 -4.08 6.30
CA ARG A 265 -8.33 -3.21 6.43
C ARG A 265 -9.56 -3.98 6.92
N SER A 266 -9.82 -5.16 6.36
CA SER A 266 -10.96 -5.99 6.78
C SER A 266 -10.90 -6.37 8.26
N LEU A 267 -9.71 -6.66 8.80
CA LEU A 267 -9.54 -6.99 10.21
C LEU A 267 -9.60 -5.75 11.11
N ALA A 268 -9.12 -4.60 10.62
CA ALA A 268 -9.15 -3.33 11.36
C ALA A 268 -10.58 -2.86 11.67
N ARG A 269 -11.56 -3.19 10.83
CA ARG A 269 -12.97 -2.75 10.96
C ARG A 269 -13.65 -3.08 12.28
N THR A 270 -13.20 -4.12 12.99
CA THR A 270 -13.76 -4.52 14.28
C THR A 270 -12.97 -4.00 15.47
N MET A 271 -11.91 -3.22 15.23
CA MET A 271 -11.03 -2.67 16.27
C MET A 271 -11.49 -1.27 16.70
N ASP A 272 -11.06 -0.84 17.88
CA ASP A 272 -11.12 0.57 18.25
C ASP A 272 -10.15 1.41 17.39
N LEU A 273 -10.35 2.73 17.38
CA LEU A 273 -9.61 3.65 16.51
C LEU A 273 -8.09 3.52 16.66
N LEU A 274 -7.58 3.46 17.89
CA LEU A 274 -6.15 3.41 18.16
C LEU A 274 -5.55 2.08 17.72
N THR A 275 -6.21 0.99 18.05
CA THR A 275 -5.78 -0.35 17.64
C THR A 275 -5.81 -0.49 16.13
N ALA A 276 -6.86 0.00 15.46
CA ALA A 276 -6.97 0.03 14.01
C ALA A 276 -5.86 0.87 13.36
N ALA A 277 -5.65 2.10 13.81
CA ALA A 277 -4.63 2.99 13.27
C ALA A 277 -3.24 2.37 13.36
N ARG A 278 -2.91 1.77 14.50
CA ARG A 278 -1.64 1.05 14.69
C ARG A 278 -1.54 -0.18 13.80
N PHE A 279 -2.61 -0.97 13.72
CA PHE A 279 -2.63 -2.20 12.94
C PHE A 279 -2.50 -1.94 11.45
N GLU A 280 -3.20 -0.94 10.91
CA GLU A 280 -3.09 -0.53 9.52
C GLU A 280 -1.72 0.06 9.20
N ALA A 281 -1.20 0.95 10.05
CA ALA A 281 0.11 1.55 9.86
C ALA A 281 1.22 0.48 9.76
N ILE A 282 1.24 -0.49 10.69
CA ILE A 282 2.22 -1.58 10.67
C ILE A 282 1.94 -2.55 9.51
N GLY A 283 0.67 -2.91 9.32
CA GLY A 283 0.26 -3.89 8.32
C GLY A 283 0.58 -3.45 6.91
N LEU A 284 0.31 -2.19 6.55
CA LEU A 284 0.63 -1.67 5.23
C LEU A 284 2.13 -1.40 5.05
N ALA A 285 2.82 -0.91 6.09
CA ALA A 285 4.27 -0.72 6.04
C ALA A 285 5.05 -2.04 5.84
N ALA A 286 4.49 -3.19 6.24
CA ALA A 286 5.13 -4.49 6.05
C ALA A 286 5.18 -4.96 4.57
N VAL A 287 4.36 -4.38 3.69
CA VAL A 287 4.27 -4.77 2.27
C VAL A 287 4.62 -3.62 1.32
N THR A 288 5.23 -2.57 1.85
CA THR A 288 5.63 -1.35 1.15
C THR A 288 7.15 -1.20 1.21
#